data_AF-A0A1M4VT90-F1
#
_entry.id   AF-A0A1M4VT90-F1
#
_cell.length_a   1.000
_cell.length_b   1.000
_cell.length_c   1.000
_cell.angle_alpha   90.00
_cell.angle_beta   90.00
_cell.angle_gamma   90.00
#
_symmetry.space_group_name_H-M   'P 1'
#
loop_
_entity.id
_entity.type
_entity.pdbx_description
1 polymer ?
#
loop_
_entity_poly.entity_id
_entity_poly.type
_entity_poly.pdbx_seq_one_letter_code
_entity_poly.pdbx_strand_id
1 'polypeptide(L)'
;MKKQNKTSSRANVKIVISLIIAIVLWIYVIGDQDPRLNQRYNNIPVEIKNENLLNERDLLLISETEFSVDITVNGRTSALYNLPWRNIRASVDFVDIEDKGSYSLAVEIVGIPEDIDLISVSPAQVEIEVDRLSSQTRQIDIEFVGSLPEGISLLDYSINPQNALVEGGEELLGRIRSVGAALDITGETDEATKRVELKAFDADGNEISGVNISPREASVLIKIGKNSTANIVVQTTGEPAEGFSIKEITVDPANIEIGSDSDLEITEIKTEPIKIDGLDTDAQIRAELIFPQGVEPSTDISEVTVNIVVERIVEAEFEVGSIDIDNLGEGLVVKDEYLDEMVAVVVSGAQSVLENLAGRNLRIFADLRGYQPGQWTVDLKMEPIEKVALVSIQPGSIDLIVEEE
;
A
#
# COMPACT_ATOMS: atom_id res chain seq x y z
N MET A 1 70.02 -6.56 102.24
CA MET A 1 69.79 -5.52 101.22
C MET A 1 70.22 -6.04 99.86
N LYS A 2 69.31 -5.95 98.87
CA LYS A 2 69.44 -6.43 97.48
C LYS A 2 70.62 -5.78 96.73
N LYS A 3 71.35 -6.54 95.92
CA LYS A 3 71.99 -6.04 94.69
C LYS A 3 71.64 -6.98 93.54
N GLN A 4 70.75 -6.50 92.67
CA GLN A 4 70.21 -7.19 91.51
C GLN A 4 71.21 -7.29 90.36
N ASN A 5 71.02 -8.36 89.58
CA ASN A 5 71.58 -8.68 88.27
C ASN A 5 71.80 -7.46 87.36
N LYS A 6 73.05 -7.26 86.92
CA LYS A 6 73.43 -6.27 85.90
C LYS A 6 74.29 -6.87 84.79
N THR A 7 74.11 -8.18 84.52
CA THR A 7 74.92 -8.95 83.56
C THR A 7 74.14 -9.51 82.37
N SER A 8 72.82 -9.30 82.28
CA SER A 8 72.03 -9.62 81.08
C SER A 8 71.98 -8.46 80.07
N SER A 9 72.22 -7.22 80.51
CA SER A 9 72.08 -6.02 79.68
C SER A 9 73.18 -5.88 78.61
N ARG A 10 74.43 -6.23 78.90
CA ARG A 10 75.55 -6.01 77.95
C ARG A 10 75.55 -6.99 76.76
N ALA A 11 75.10 -8.23 76.95
CA ALA A 11 74.97 -9.21 75.87
C ALA A 11 73.78 -8.87 74.96
N ASN A 12 72.64 -8.49 75.56
CA ASN A 12 71.46 -8.04 74.83
C ASN A 12 71.74 -6.76 74.02
N VAL A 13 72.55 -5.83 74.54
CA VAL A 13 72.97 -4.61 73.81
C VAL A 13 73.80 -4.93 72.58
N LYS A 14 74.71 -5.93 72.61
CA LYS A 14 75.48 -6.34 71.42
C LYS A 14 74.61 -7.02 70.37
N ILE A 15 73.63 -7.81 70.78
CA ILE A 15 72.64 -8.43 69.88
C ILE A 15 71.76 -7.36 69.23
N VAL A 16 71.30 -6.37 69.99
CA VAL A 16 70.49 -5.26 69.45
C VAL A 16 71.31 -4.40 68.48
N ILE A 17 72.56 -4.06 68.80
CA ILE A 17 73.43 -3.26 67.92
C ILE A 17 73.76 -4.03 66.62
N SER A 18 74.07 -5.33 66.71
CA SER A 18 74.32 -6.14 65.51
C SER A 18 73.07 -6.33 64.66
N LEU A 19 71.89 -6.43 65.26
CA LEU A 19 70.61 -6.44 64.55
C LEU A 19 70.32 -5.10 63.86
N ILE A 20 70.58 -3.96 64.52
CA ILE A 20 70.43 -2.64 63.91
C ILE A 20 71.42 -2.48 62.75
N ILE A 21 72.69 -2.86 62.92
CA ILE A 21 73.69 -2.80 61.85
C ILE A 21 73.30 -3.73 60.70
N ALA A 22 72.79 -4.94 60.99
CA ALA A 22 72.30 -5.86 59.97
C ALA A 22 71.09 -5.29 59.23
N ILE A 23 70.14 -4.64 59.92
CA ILE A 23 68.99 -3.96 59.32
C ILE A 23 69.44 -2.77 58.46
N VAL A 24 70.40 -1.97 58.93
CA VAL A 24 70.96 -0.82 58.18
C VAL A 24 71.72 -1.30 56.94
N LEU A 25 72.54 -2.35 57.06
CA LEU A 25 73.22 -2.97 55.92
C LEU A 25 72.23 -3.63 54.96
N TRP A 26 71.18 -4.25 55.47
CA TRP A 26 70.12 -4.85 54.66
C TRP A 26 69.34 -3.78 53.89
N ILE A 27 69.01 -2.65 54.52
CA ILE A 27 68.41 -1.47 53.87
C ILE A 27 69.37 -0.86 52.83
N TYR A 28 70.67 -0.79 53.13
CA TYR A 28 71.68 -0.27 52.19
C TYR A 28 71.84 -1.15 50.94
N VAL A 29 71.85 -2.47 51.11
CA VAL A 29 71.95 -3.44 50.00
C VAL A 29 70.68 -3.47 49.14
N ILE A 30 69.51 -3.23 49.75
CA ILE A 30 68.22 -3.18 49.04
C ILE A 30 68.01 -1.84 48.33
N GLY A 31 68.70 -0.78 48.75
CA GLY A 31 68.48 0.59 48.28
C GLY A 31 69.04 0.95 46.91
N ASP A 32 69.78 0.06 46.22
CA ASP A 32 70.51 0.41 44.99
C ASP A 32 70.38 -0.62 43.85
N GLN A 33 69.30 -1.39 43.85
CA GLN A 33 68.93 -2.17 42.66
C GLN A 33 67.79 -1.43 41.96
N ASP A 34 68.10 -0.76 40.85
CA ASP A 34 67.10 -0.21 39.93
C ASP A 34 67.02 -1.12 38.68
N PRO A 35 66.48 -2.35 38.83
CA PRO A 35 66.43 -3.30 37.74
C PRO A 35 65.52 -2.79 36.63
N ARG A 36 65.81 -3.20 35.39
CA ARG A 36 64.92 -2.97 34.26
C ARG A 36 63.78 -3.98 34.30
N LEU A 37 62.54 -3.51 34.29
CA LEU A 37 61.34 -4.35 34.33
C LEU A 37 60.53 -4.15 33.05
N ASN A 38 59.79 -5.19 32.64
CA ASN A 38 58.76 -5.09 31.62
C ASN A 38 57.43 -4.77 32.30
N GLN A 39 56.78 -3.69 31.88
CA GLN A 39 55.46 -3.31 32.37
C GLN A 39 54.47 -3.22 31.21
N ARG A 40 53.31 -3.86 31.37
CA ARG A 40 52.23 -3.86 30.39
C ARG A 40 51.15 -2.86 30.80
N TYR A 41 50.70 -2.06 29.84
CA TYR A 41 49.55 -1.18 29.97
C TYR A 41 48.51 -1.63 28.96
N ASN A 42 47.26 -1.78 29.41
CA ASN A 42 46.18 -2.33 28.60
C ASN A 42 45.11 -1.29 28.30
N ASN A 43 44.34 -1.54 27.24
CA ASN A 43 43.19 -0.74 26.84
C ASN A 43 43.52 0.75 26.67
N ILE A 44 44.64 1.05 26.02
CA ILE A 44 44.96 2.43 25.64
C ILE A 44 44.08 2.76 24.43
N PRO A 45 43.18 3.76 24.52
CA PRO A 45 42.32 4.13 23.40
C PRO A 45 43.17 4.70 22.26
N VAL A 46 42.82 4.32 21.03
CA VAL A 46 43.48 4.84 19.82
C VAL A 46 42.73 6.08 19.35
N GLU A 47 43.42 7.21 19.29
CA GLU A 47 42.91 8.46 18.73
C GLU A 47 43.07 8.45 17.20
N ILE A 48 42.00 8.80 16.46
CA ILE A 48 42.05 8.92 15.00
C ILE A 48 42.52 10.34 14.65
N LYS A 49 43.60 10.44 13.88
CA LYS A 49 44.09 11.71 13.32
C LYS A 49 43.57 11.91 11.91
N ASN A 50 43.27 13.16 11.58
CA ASN A 50 42.87 13.59 10.24
C ASN A 50 41.60 12.92 9.69
N GLU A 51 40.69 12.48 10.57
CA GLU A 51 39.40 11.88 10.18
C GLU A 51 38.58 12.76 9.22
N ASN A 52 38.67 14.08 9.38
CA ASN A 52 38.00 15.06 8.51
C ASN A 52 38.39 14.92 7.03
N LEU A 53 39.58 14.38 6.72
CA LEU A 53 40.01 14.15 5.33
C LEU A 53 39.12 13.12 4.61
N LEU A 54 38.49 12.19 5.35
CA LEU A 54 37.52 11.27 4.76
C LEU A 54 36.30 12.04 4.25
N ASN A 55 35.73 12.91 5.08
CA ASN A 55 34.58 13.73 4.68
C ASN A 55 34.92 14.66 3.51
N GLU A 56 36.12 15.24 3.47
CA GLU A 56 36.59 16.08 2.35
C GLU A 56 36.76 15.30 1.03
N ARG A 57 36.91 13.97 1.12
CA ARG A 57 37.06 13.05 -0.01
C ARG A 57 35.78 12.27 -0.32
N ASP A 58 34.65 12.65 0.29
CA ASP A 58 33.38 11.92 0.19
C ASP A 58 33.54 10.43 0.58
N LEU A 59 34.24 10.17 1.68
CA LEU A 59 34.49 8.84 2.23
C LEU A 59 33.88 8.71 3.63
N LEU A 60 33.36 7.51 3.95
CA LEU A 60 32.73 7.17 5.21
C LEU A 60 33.46 5.98 5.86
N LEU A 61 33.81 6.11 7.14
CA LEU A 61 34.34 4.99 7.93
C LEU A 61 33.20 4.03 8.30
N ILE A 62 33.30 2.76 7.93
CA ILE A 62 32.29 1.73 8.23
C ILE A 62 32.47 1.17 9.65
N SER A 63 33.70 1.18 10.16
CA SER A 63 34.05 0.57 11.45
C SER A 63 33.81 1.53 12.63
N GLU A 64 32.63 1.45 13.28
CA GLU A 64 32.30 2.23 14.50
C GLU A 64 32.93 1.67 15.80
N THR A 65 33.98 0.87 15.72
CA THR A 65 34.57 0.25 16.93
C THR A 65 35.61 1.16 17.57
N GLU A 66 35.49 1.39 18.88
CA GLU A 66 36.54 2.02 19.67
C GLU A 66 37.78 1.11 19.67
N PHE A 67 38.81 1.50 18.92
CA PHE A 67 40.06 0.75 18.87
C PHE A 67 40.84 0.98 20.16
N SER A 68 41.40 -0.11 20.71
CA SER A 68 42.31 -0.03 21.84
C SER A 68 43.52 -0.93 21.63
N VAL A 69 44.65 -0.52 22.19
CA VAL A 69 45.91 -1.26 22.12
C VAL A 69 46.51 -1.50 23.49
N ASP A 70 47.23 -2.60 23.59
CA ASP A 70 48.06 -2.92 24.72
C ASP A 70 49.52 -2.67 24.36
N ILE A 71 50.25 -2.00 25.26
CA ILE A 71 51.69 -1.76 25.09
C ILE A 71 52.48 -2.45 26.19
N THR A 72 53.68 -2.90 25.85
CA THR A 72 54.68 -3.34 26.81
C THR A 72 55.89 -2.44 26.69
N VAL A 73 56.33 -1.88 27.81
CA VAL A 73 57.50 -1.00 27.90
C VAL A 73 58.55 -1.62 28.82
N ASN A 74 59.83 -1.37 28.55
CA ASN A 74 60.95 -1.77 29.39
C ASN A 74 61.72 -0.54 29.88
N GLY A 75 61.78 -0.37 31.19
CA GLY A 75 62.45 0.76 31.80
C GLY A 75 63.02 0.41 33.16
N ARG A 76 63.86 1.29 33.69
CA ARG A 76 64.26 1.24 35.10
C ARG A 76 63.03 1.36 35.99
N THR A 77 63.04 0.68 37.13
CA THR A 77 61.92 0.68 38.09
C THR A 77 61.57 2.11 38.51
N SER A 78 62.57 2.97 38.70
CA SER A 78 62.40 4.39 39.01
C SER A 78 61.74 5.21 37.87
N ALA A 79 62.09 4.92 36.61
CA ALA A 79 61.54 5.59 35.44
C ALA A 79 60.09 5.17 35.17
N LEU A 80 59.78 3.87 35.29
CA LEU A 80 58.42 3.34 35.12
C LEU A 80 57.46 3.85 36.20
N TYR A 81 57.93 4.00 37.44
CA TYR A 81 57.12 4.56 38.53
C TYR A 81 56.72 6.03 38.27
N ASN A 82 57.61 6.79 37.64
CA ASN A 82 57.38 8.19 37.30
C ASN A 82 56.75 8.39 35.91
N LEU A 83 56.53 7.33 35.14
CA LEU A 83 55.91 7.40 33.82
C LEU A 83 54.48 7.92 33.96
N PRO A 84 54.15 9.11 33.41
CA PRO A 84 52.78 9.59 33.41
C PRO A 84 51.97 8.78 32.40
N TRP A 85 51.47 7.62 32.81
CA TRP A 85 50.74 6.68 31.94
C TRP A 85 49.54 7.32 31.22
N ARG A 86 48.96 8.39 31.79
CA ARG A 86 47.89 9.19 31.17
C ARG A 86 48.32 10.03 29.97
N ASN A 87 49.63 10.26 29.79
CA ASN A 87 50.18 11.02 28.68
C ASN A 87 50.54 10.14 27.48
N ILE A 88 50.50 8.81 27.67
CA ILE A 88 50.71 7.86 26.57
C ILE A 88 49.45 7.89 25.71
N ARG A 89 49.62 8.22 24.43
CA ARG A 89 48.54 8.24 23.44
C ARG A 89 48.88 7.29 22.32
N ALA A 90 47.93 6.45 21.96
CA ALA A 90 47.97 5.69 20.72
C ALA A 90 47.21 6.47 19.65
N SER A 91 47.72 6.52 18.43
CA SER A 91 47.01 7.16 17.32
C SER A 91 47.22 6.44 16.01
N VAL A 92 46.23 6.56 15.12
CA VAL A 92 46.32 6.16 13.71
C VAL A 92 46.05 7.38 12.83
N ASP A 93 46.70 7.47 11.68
CA ASP A 93 46.58 8.61 10.75
C ASP A 93 45.90 8.18 9.45
N PHE A 94 44.88 8.92 9.04
CA PHE A 94 44.05 8.64 7.86
C PHE A 94 44.52 9.38 6.60
N VAL A 95 45.66 10.09 6.66
CA VAL A 95 46.20 10.89 5.54
C VAL A 95 46.32 10.13 4.21
N ASP A 96 46.72 8.86 4.26
CA ASP A 96 47.00 8.02 3.08
C ASP A 96 45.74 7.35 2.48
N ILE A 97 44.55 7.59 3.02
CA ILE A 97 43.29 6.97 2.55
C ILE A 97 42.65 7.82 1.46
N GLU A 98 42.87 7.45 0.20
CA GLU A 98 42.39 8.24 -0.95
C GLU A 98 41.10 7.70 -1.59
N ASP A 99 40.79 6.41 -1.45
CA ASP A 99 39.62 5.76 -2.06
C ASP A 99 39.01 4.69 -1.14
N LYS A 100 37.87 4.11 -1.51
CA LYS A 100 37.23 3.02 -0.77
C LYS A 100 38.08 1.77 -0.72
N GLY A 101 37.98 1.04 0.39
CA GLY A 101 38.64 -0.24 0.60
C GLY A 101 38.98 -0.51 2.07
N SER A 102 39.63 -1.64 2.29
CA SER A 102 40.16 -2.03 3.60
C SER A 102 41.61 -1.60 3.73
N TYR A 103 41.94 -0.93 4.84
CA TYR A 103 43.26 -0.40 5.13
C TYR A 103 43.78 -0.93 6.46
N SER A 104 45.08 -1.27 6.50
CA SER A 104 45.76 -1.67 7.74
C SER A 104 46.72 -0.57 8.16
N LEU A 105 46.31 0.22 9.14
CA LEU A 105 47.06 1.38 9.61
C LEU A 105 47.94 1.02 10.80
N ALA A 106 49.20 1.42 10.78
CA ALA A 106 50.11 1.22 11.90
C ALA A 106 49.73 2.12 13.08
N VAL A 107 49.74 1.56 14.29
CA VAL A 107 49.46 2.33 15.51
C VAL A 107 50.74 3.03 15.97
N GLU A 108 50.69 4.35 16.05
CA GLU A 108 51.77 5.17 16.58
C GLU A 108 51.56 5.43 18.07
N ILE A 109 52.62 5.24 18.87
CA ILE A 109 52.60 5.55 20.30
C ILE A 109 53.42 6.81 20.55
N VAL A 110 52.78 7.81 21.19
CA VAL A 110 53.42 9.08 21.58
C VAL A 110 53.38 9.21 23.10
N GLY A 111 54.37 9.91 23.67
CA GLY A 111 54.42 10.22 25.10
C GLY A 111 55.25 9.24 25.94
N ILE A 112 56.01 8.35 25.30
CA ILE A 112 57.03 7.53 25.97
C ILE A 112 58.34 8.33 26.08
N PRO A 113 58.88 8.55 27.28
CA PRO A 113 60.19 9.18 27.50
C PRO A 113 61.35 8.38 26.87
N GLU A 114 62.44 9.06 26.48
CA GLU A 114 63.60 8.43 25.83
C GLU A 114 64.33 7.38 26.71
N ASP A 115 64.16 7.42 28.03
CA ASP A 115 64.78 6.47 28.98
C ASP A 115 63.95 5.18 29.19
N ILE A 116 62.85 5.03 28.45
CA ILE A 116 61.96 3.85 28.46
C ILE A 116 61.84 3.30 27.04
N ASP A 117 62.15 2.01 26.87
CA ASP A 117 62.05 1.34 25.57
C ASP A 117 60.63 0.80 25.36
N LEU A 118 60.01 1.11 24.21
CA LEU A 118 58.78 0.45 23.77
C LEU A 118 59.12 -0.93 23.20
N ILE A 119 58.62 -1.99 23.83
CA ILE A 119 58.93 -3.38 23.45
C ILE A 119 57.92 -3.93 22.44
N SER A 120 56.63 -3.69 22.67
CA SER A 120 55.57 -4.20 21.79
C SER A 120 54.30 -3.39 21.88
N VAL A 121 53.57 -3.32 20.77
CA VAL A 121 52.20 -2.79 20.65
C VAL A 121 51.33 -3.91 20.10
N SER A 122 50.18 -4.16 20.70
CA SER A 122 49.27 -5.24 20.32
C SER A 122 47.81 -4.77 20.36
N PRO A 123 47.08 -4.78 19.23
CA PRO A 123 47.60 -5.02 17.88
C PRO A 123 48.53 -3.88 17.41
N ALA A 124 49.54 -4.20 16.59
CA ALA A 124 50.45 -3.20 16.02
C ALA A 124 49.83 -2.43 14.84
N GLN A 125 48.79 -2.98 14.24
CA GLN A 125 48.02 -2.39 13.16
C GLN A 125 46.53 -2.51 13.46
N VAL A 126 45.78 -1.51 13.05
CA VAL A 126 44.31 -1.51 13.10
C VAL A 126 43.80 -1.65 11.68
N GLU A 127 42.89 -2.60 11.49
CA GLU A 127 42.17 -2.74 10.23
C GLU A 127 40.93 -1.85 10.26
N ILE A 128 40.78 -1.03 9.23
CA ILE A 128 39.63 -0.16 9.05
C ILE A 128 39.06 -0.38 7.65
N GLU A 129 37.77 -0.14 7.52
CA GLU A 129 37.07 -0.20 6.24
C GLU A 129 36.42 1.14 5.95
N VAL A 130 36.64 1.64 4.74
CA VAL A 130 36.15 2.93 4.28
C VAL A 130 35.38 2.72 2.98
N ASP A 131 34.19 3.31 2.89
CA ASP A 131 33.37 3.32 1.67
C ASP A 131 33.22 4.74 1.12
N ARG A 132 32.77 4.87 -0.12
CA ARG A 132 32.38 6.16 -0.68
C ARG A 132 31.06 6.60 -0.08
N LEU A 133 31.04 7.79 0.50
CA LEU A 133 29.81 8.46 0.89
C LEU A 133 29.07 8.88 -0.39
N SER A 134 27.84 8.40 -0.52
CA SER A 134 26.97 8.76 -1.63
C SER A 134 25.59 9.10 -1.08
N SER A 135 24.75 9.67 -1.95
CA SER A 135 23.36 9.97 -1.63
C SER A 135 22.43 9.61 -2.78
N GLN A 136 21.23 9.13 -2.45
CA GLN A 136 20.21 8.75 -3.42
C GLN A 136 18.84 9.23 -2.95
N THR A 137 18.11 9.88 -3.84
CA THR A 137 16.69 10.20 -3.60
C THR A 137 15.84 8.98 -3.93
N ARG A 138 14.97 8.60 -3.00
CA ARG A 138 14.04 7.48 -3.14
C ARG A 138 12.62 7.96 -2.86
N GLN A 139 11.67 7.42 -3.62
CA GLN A 139 10.25 7.58 -3.32
C GLN A 139 9.94 6.81 -2.04
N ILE A 140 9.06 7.38 -1.22
CA ILE A 140 8.61 6.77 0.03
C ILE A 140 7.39 5.89 -0.25
N ASP A 141 7.49 4.62 0.14
CA ASP A 141 6.40 3.66 0.08
C ASP A 141 5.82 3.41 1.48
N ILE A 142 4.52 3.17 1.57
CA ILE A 142 3.85 2.84 2.82
C ILE A 142 3.24 1.46 2.72
N GLU A 143 3.56 0.61 3.69
CA GLU A 143 2.92 -0.69 3.86
C GLU A 143 1.86 -0.58 4.96
N PHE A 144 0.60 -0.82 4.62
CA PHE A 144 -0.48 -0.81 5.60
C PHE A 144 -0.54 -2.14 6.34
N VAL A 145 -0.50 -2.09 7.67
CA VAL A 145 -0.62 -3.27 8.53
C VAL A 145 -1.87 -3.18 9.40
N GLY A 146 -2.43 -4.33 9.75
CA GLY A 146 -3.66 -4.41 10.54
C GLY A 146 -4.92 -4.53 9.67
N SER A 147 -6.08 -4.30 10.28
CA SER A 147 -7.38 -4.39 9.61
C SER A 147 -8.32 -3.28 10.06
N LEU A 148 -9.02 -2.69 9.11
CA LEU A 148 -10.11 -1.75 9.39
C LEU A 148 -11.35 -2.49 9.93
N PRO A 149 -12.20 -1.81 10.72
CA PRO A 149 -13.48 -2.36 11.16
C PRO A 149 -14.39 -2.77 9.99
N GLU A 150 -15.34 -3.66 10.26
CA GLU A 150 -16.35 -4.06 9.27
C GLU A 150 -17.16 -2.85 8.78
N GLY A 151 -17.40 -2.78 7.46
CA GLY A 151 -18.14 -1.67 6.84
C GLY A 151 -17.30 -0.41 6.58
N ILE A 152 -15.98 -0.49 6.71
CA ILE A 152 -15.05 0.63 6.50
C ILE A 152 -13.90 0.20 5.56
N SER A 153 -13.45 1.10 4.70
CA SER A 153 -12.30 0.91 3.81
C SER A 153 -11.38 2.13 3.78
N LEU A 154 -10.12 1.89 3.41
CA LEU A 154 -9.17 2.92 3.04
C LEU A 154 -9.51 3.35 1.62
N LEU A 155 -9.91 4.61 1.45
CA LEU A 155 -10.18 5.18 0.13
C LEU A 155 -8.86 5.54 -0.54
N ASP A 156 -8.15 6.47 0.08
CA ASP A 156 -6.98 7.11 -0.47
C ASP A 156 -6.00 7.44 0.66
N TYR A 157 -4.74 7.69 0.30
CA TYR A 157 -3.74 8.17 1.23
C TYR A 157 -2.78 9.12 0.52
N SER A 158 -2.23 10.06 1.30
CA SER A 158 -1.18 10.95 0.81
C SER A 158 -0.02 11.01 1.79
N ILE A 159 1.19 11.01 1.24
CA ILE A 159 2.44 11.04 2.01
C ILE A 159 3.11 12.39 1.80
N ASN A 160 3.58 13.00 2.89
CA ASN A 160 4.37 14.22 2.86
C ASN A 160 5.63 14.08 3.73
N PRO A 161 6.84 14.15 3.15
CA PRO A 161 7.13 14.31 1.72
C PRO A 161 6.95 13.01 0.92
N GLN A 162 6.90 13.10 -0.40
CA GLN A 162 6.83 11.91 -1.29
C GLN A 162 8.19 11.24 -1.52
N ASN A 163 9.29 11.95 -1.25
CA ASN A 163 10.65 11.46 -1.46
C ASN A 163 11.49 11.73 -0.22
N ALA A 164 12.44 10.82 0.05
CA ALA A 164 13.48 10.98 1.05
C ALA A 164 14.87 10.93 0.40
N LEU A 165 15.80 11.71 0.93
CA LEU A 165 17.22 11.58 0.63
C LEU A 165 17.81 10.53 1.56
N VAL A 166 18.44 9.51 0.99
CA VAL A 166 19.19 8.49 1.74
C VAL A 166 20.67 8.68 1.50
N GLU A 167 21.43 8.84 2.57
CA GLU A 167 22.87 9.06 2.56
C GLU A 167 23.56 7.90 3.29
N GLY A 168 24.69 7.43 2.75
CA GLY A 168 25.44 6.32 3.34
C GLY A 168 26.53 5.81 2.41
N GLY A 169 27.16 4.70 2.79
CA GLY A 169 28.13 4.00 1.94
C GLY A 169 27.50 3.56 0.60
N GLU A 170 28.22 3.75 -0.49
CA GLU A 170 27.83 3.36 -1.85
C GLU A 170 27.38 1.89 -1.93
N GLU A 171 28.06 0.98 -1.21
CA GLU A 171 27.70 -0.44 -1.20
C GLU A 171 26.34 -0.69 -0.53
N LEU A 172 26.07 -0.04 0.61
CA LEU A 172 24.78 -0.14 1.30
C LEU A 172 23.66 0.47 0.47
N LEU A 173 23.88 1.65 -0.12
CA LEU A 173 22.90 2.31 -0.99
C LEU A 173 22.56 1.46 -2.23
N GLY A 174 23.54 0.73 -2.77
CA GLY A 174 23.32 -0.21 -3.88
C GLY A 174 22.41 -1.39 -3.54
N ARG A 175 22.28 -1.75 -2.26
CA ARG A 175 21.41 -2.84 -1.77
C ARG A 175 19.98 -2.38 -1.49
N ILE A 176 19.75 -1.09 -1.25
CA ILE A 176 18.43 -0.54 -0.95
C ILE A 176 17.51 -0.69 -2.17
N ARG A 177 16.33 -1.28 -1.94
CA ARG A 177 15.27 -1.39 -2.95
C ARG A 177 14.11 -0.46 -2.70
N SER A 178 13.70 -0.32 -1.44
CA SER A 178 12.62 0.58 -1.05
C SER A 178 13.00 1.37 0.19
N VAL A 179 12.38 2.55 0.32
CA VAL A 179 12.41 3.38 1.51
C VAL A 179 10.98 3.61 1.90
N GLY A 180 10.64 3.34 3.15
CA GLY A 180 9.25 3.35 3.54
C GLY A 180 9.03 3.10 5.01
N ALA A 181 7.76 2.95 5.36
CA ALA A 181 7.36 2.62 6.72
C ALA A 181 6.10 1.77 6.73
N ALA A 182 5.96 0.95 7.77
CA ALA A 182 4.71 0.26 8.05
C ALA A 182 3.78 1.19 8.83
N LEU A 183 2.54 1.37 8.36
CA LEU A 183 1.51 2.16 9.03
C LEU A 183 0.40 1.23 9.53
N ASP A 184 0.21 1.20 10.85
CA ASP A 184 -0.90 0.48 11.46
C ASP A 184 -2.21 1.27 11.33
N ILE A 185 -3.19 0.67 10.68
CA ILE A 185 -4.54 1.22 10.47
C ILE A 185 -5.61 0.50 11.31
N THR A 186 -5.21 -0.35 12.24
CA THR A 186 -6.14 -1.14 13.06
C THR A 186 -7.08 -0.24 13.86
N GLY A 187 -8.38 -0.44 13.65
CA GLY A 187 -9.43 0.25 14.41
C GLY A 187 -9.66 1.72 14.03
N GLU A 188 -9.03 2.21 12.97
CA GLU A 188 -9.30 3.55 12.46
C GLU A 188 -10.69 3.60 11.79
N THR A 189 -11.45 4.66 12.10
CA THR A 189 -12.82 4.85 11.61
C THR A 189 -13.02 6.12 10.81
N ASP A 190 -12.09 7.08 10.93
CA ASP A 190 -12.20 8.42 10.38
C ASP A 190 -10.86 8.83 9.73
N GLU A 191 -10.88 9.92 8.97
CA GLU A 191 -9.65 10.50 8.41
C GLU A 191 -8.63 10.80 9.53
N ALA A 192 -7.40 10.35 9.33
CA ALA A 192 -6.33 10.54 10.31
C ALA A 192 -5.02 10.93 9.64
N THR A 193 -4.25 11.79 10.30
CA THR A 193 -2.85 12.05 9.92
C THR A 193 -1.93 11.39 10.94
N LYS A 194 -1.09 10.46 10.48
CA LYS A 194 -0.12 9.74 11.30
C LYS A 194 1.30 10.05 10.86
N ARG A 195 2.23 10.05 11.82
CA ARG A 195 3.66 10.17 11.52
C ARG A 195 4.30 8.80 11.62
N VAL A 196 5.15 8.50 10.65
CA VAL A 196 5.88 7.24 10.56
C VAL A 196 7.36 7.50 10.40
N GLU A 197 8.17 6.70 11.07
CA GLU A 197 9.63 6.71 10.95
C GLU A 197 10.02 5.94 9.68
N LEU A 198 10.82 6.57 8.82
CA LEU A 198 11.26 6.00 7.56
C LEU A 198 12.44 5.05 7.78
N LYS A 199 12.38 3.92 7.09
CA LYS A 199 13.41 2.88 7.08
C LYS A 199 13.77 2.49 5.65
N ALA A 200 14.97 1.94 5.46
CA ALA A 200 15.42 1.42 4.19
C ALA A 200 15.36 -0.11 4.19
N PHE A 201 14.93 -0.71 3.08
CA PHE A 201 14.79 -2.17 2.96
C PHE A 201 15.53 -2.70 1.72
N ASP A 202 16.04 -3.92 1.82
CA ASP A 202 16.64 -4.65 0.71
C ASP A 202 15.60 -5.36 -0.16
N ALA A 203 16.05 -6.12 -1.17
CA ALA A 203 15.19 -6.86 -2.08
C ALA A 203 14.37 -7.98 -1.42
N ASP A 204 14.83 -8.47 -0.27
CA ASP A 204 14.20 -9.54 0.49
C ASP A 204 13.28 -8.97 1.60
N GLY A 205 13.18 -7.64 1.71
CA GLY A 205 12.37 -6.93 2.71
C GLY A 205 13.06 -6.77 4.07
N ASN A 206 14.37 -7.04 4.18
CA ASN A 206 15.09 -6.84 5.44
C ASN A 206 15.51 -5.38 5.61
N GLU A 207 15.42 -4.87 6.84
CA GLU A 207 15.85 -3.53 7.19
C GLU A 207 17.38 -3.37 7.02
N ILE A 208 17.80 -2.32 6.31
CA ILE A 208 19.20 -1.91 6.19
C ILE A 208 19.46 -0.78 7.20
N SER A 209 20.28 -1.07 8.20
CA SER A 209 20.81 -0.06 9.13
C SER A 209 22.11 0.58 8.62
N GLY A 210 22.53 1.71 9.21
CA GLY A 210 23.78 2.39 8.85
C GLY A 210 23.65 3.44 7.72
N VAL A 211 22.42 3.83 7.38
CA VAL A 211 22.13 4.93 6.44
C VAL A 211 21.39 6.06 7.15
N ASN A 212 21.62 7.28 6.69
CA ASN A 212 20.92 8.47 7.18
C ASN A 212 19.80 8.83 6.21
N ILE A 213 18.56 8.84 6.69
CA ILE A 213 17.37 9.19 5.90
C ILE A 213 16.91 10.60 6.31
N SER A 214 16.70 11.47 5.32
CA SER A 214 16.26 12.84 5.50
C SER A 214 15.06 13.17 4.61
N PRO A 215 13.89 13.55 5.18
CA PRO A 215 13.61 13.59 6.62
C PRO A 215 13.52 12.19 7.24
N ARG A 216 13.69 12.09 8.57
CA ARG A 216 13.56 10.81 9.29
C ARG A 216 12.12 10.33 9.43
N GLU A 217 11.17 11.24 9.36
CA GLU A 217 9.74 10.95 9.50
C GLU A 217 8.98 11.50 8.29
N ALA A 218 7.91 10.81 7.92
CA ALA A 218 6.91 11.28 6.97
C ALA A 218 5.54 11.36 7.63
N SER A 219 4.72 12.31 7.20
CA SER A 219 3.30 12.38 7.58
C SER A 219 2.46 11.68 6.52
N VAL A 220 1.65 10.73 6.95
CA VAL A 220 0.69 10.00 6.10
C VAL A 220 -0.71 10.44 6.50
N LEU A 221 -1.43 11.05 5.57
CA LEU A 221 -2.86 11.32 5.70
C LEU A 221 -3.61 10.13 5.08
N ILE A 222 -4.41 9.43 5.89
CA ILE A 222 -5.28 8.34 5.43
C ILE A 222 -6.71 8.84 5.38
N LYS A 223 -7.39 8.62 4.26
CA LYS A 223 -8.82 8.89 4.09
C LYS A 223 -9.59 7.59 4.21
N ILE A 224 -10.52 7.58 5.15
CA ILE A 224 -11.33 6.41 5.47
C ILE A 224 -12.77 6.71 5.08
N GLY A 225 -13.41 5.73 4.45
CA GLY A 225 -14.80 5.81 4.01
C GLY A 225 -15.62 4.62 4.44
N LYS A 226 -16.94 4.75 4.33
CA LYS A 226 -17.87 3.65 4.60
C LYS A 226 -17.99 2.78 3.36
N ASN A 227 -17.87 1.46 3.54
CA ASN A 227 -18.16 0.50 2.51
C ASN A 227 -19.68 0.41 2.32
N SER A 228 -20.09 0.43 1.06
CA SER A 228 -21.45 0.15 0.62
C SER A 228 -21.42 -0.64 -0.68
N THR A 229 -22.52 -1.31 -1.00
CA THR A 229 -22.67 -2.05 -2.24
C THR A 229 -23.56 -1.25 -3.19
N ALA A 230 -23.03 -0.92 -4.37
CA ALA A 230 -23.79 -0.21 -5.40
C ALA A 230 -24.11 -1.12 -6.58
N ASN A 231 -25.35 -1.02 -7.08
CA ASN A 231 -25.78 -1.69 -8.30
C ASN A 231 -25.26 -0.95 -9.53
N ILE A 232 -24.87 -1.70 -10.55
CA ILE A 232 -24.40 -1.09 -11.80
C ILE A 232 -25.57 -0.87 -12.75
N VAL A 233 -25.75 0.39 -13.17
CA VAL A 233 -26.79 0.81 -14.10
C VAL A 233 -26.17 1.11 -15.45
N VAL A 234 -26.40 0.20 -16.41
CA VAL A 234 -25.90 0.35 -17.78
C VAL A 234 -26.59 1.51 -18.47
N GLN A 235 -25.81 2.42 -19.04
CA GLN A 235 -26.29 3.50 -19.89
C GLN A 235 -26.14 3.10 -21.36
N THR A 236 -27.19 3.25 -22.16
CA THR A 236 -27.15 3.00 -23.60
C THR A 236 -27.55 4.25 -24.39
N THR A 237 -27.04 4.37 -25.61
CA THR A 237 -27.37 5.45 -26.54
C THR A 237 -27.51 4.90 -27.96
N GLY A 238 -28.43 5.49 -28.72
CA GLY A 238 -28.76 5.02 -30.07
C GLY A 238 -29.91 4.02 -30.10
N GLU A 239 -30.16 3.45 -31.27
CA GLU A 239 -31.19 2.42 -31.50
C GLU A 239 -30.58 1.19 -32.20
N PRO A 240 -31.04 -0.04 -31.91
CA PRO A 240 -30.64 -1.23 -32.65
C PRO A 240 -30.86 -1.10 -34.15
N ALA A 241 -30.32 -2.04 -34.94
CA ALA A 241 -30.58 -2.09 -36.37
C ALA A 241 -32.09 -2.16 -36.67
N GLU A 242 -32.49 -1.64 -37.84
CA GLU A 242 -33.88 -1.74 -38.30
C GLU A 242 -34.36 -3.20 -38.28
N GLY A 243 -35.53 -3.44 -37.68
CA GLY A 243 -36.08 -4.79 -37.51
C GLY A 243 -35.51 -5.57 -36.32
N PHE A 244 -34.75 -4.92 -35.43
CA PHE A 244 -34.25 -5.51 -34.18
C PHE A 244 -34.68 -4.69 -32.95
N SER A 245 -34.74 -5.36 -31.80
CA SER A 245 -35.00 -4.76 -30.48
C SER A 245 -34.08 -5.38 -29.43
N ILE A 246 -33.75 -4.62 -28.39
CA ILE A 246 -33.01 -5.19 -27.25
C ILE A 246 -33.94 -6.08 -26.44
N LYS A 247 -33.55 -7.34 -26.31
CA LYS A 247 -34.23 -8.34 -25.48
C LYS A 247 -33.82 -8.20 -24.02
N GLU A 248 -32.50 -8.14 -23.78
CA GLU A 248 -31.94 -8.15 -22.43
C GLU A 248 -30.58 -7.44 -22.40
N ILE A 249 -30.30 -6.76 -21.30
CA ILE A 249 -28.97 -6.23 -20.98
C ILE A 249 -28.61 -6.77 -19.61
N THR A 250 -27.48 -7.48 -19.54
CA THR A 250 -26.91 -7.96 -18.27
C THR A 250 -25.51 -7.40 -18.09
N VAL A 251 -25.07 -7.29 -16.84
CA VAL A 251 -23.75 -6.76 -16.49
C VAL A 251 -23.09 -7.67 -15.45
N ASP A 252 -21.79 -7.92 -15.64
CA ASP A 252 -20.97 -8.77 -14.78
C ASP A 252 -19.67 -8.04 -14.38
N PRO A 253 -19.44 -7.79 -13.07
CA PRO A 253 -20.37 -8.04 -11.95
C PRO A 253 -21.58 -7.08 -11.97
N ALA A 254 -22.71 -7.48 -11.37
CA ALA A 254 -23.92 -6.64 -11.32
C ALA A 254 -23.91 -5.57 -10.20
N ASN A 255 -23.05 -5.77 -9.20
CA ASN A 255 -22.83 -4.86 -8.10
C ASN A 255 -21.35 -4.82 -7.77
N ILE A 256 -20.92 -3.71 -7.16
CA ILE A 256 -19.56 -3.51 -6.70
C ILE A 256 -19.55 -2.93 -5.29
N GLU A 257 -18.51 -3.25 -4.54
CA GLU A 257 -18.22 -2.58 -3.28
C GLU A 257 -17.53 -1.25 -3.55
N ILE A 258 -18.05 -0.20 -2.92
CA ILE A 258 -17.54 1.16 -3.02
C ILE A 258 -17.32 1.72 -1.62
N GLY A 259 -16.28 2.53 -1.49
CA GLY A 259 -16.04 3.37 -0.34
C GLY A 259 -16.49 4.81 -0.63
N SER A 260 -17.15 5.44 0.33
CA SER A 260 -17.61 6.84 0.23
C SER A 260 -17.08 7.66 1.40
N ASP A 261 -16.59 8.87 1.11
CA ASP A 261 -16.24 9.89 2.10
C ASP A 261 -17.48 10.59 2.70
N SER A 262 -18.65 10.36 2.10
CA SER A 262 -19.92 10.96 2.46
C SER A 262 -20.78 10.00 3.29
N ASP A 263 -21.55 10.56 4.22
CA ASP A 263 -22.67 9.85 4.86
C ASP A 263 -23.81 9.50 3.89
N LEU A 264 -23.77 10.00 2.66
CA LEU A 264 -24.74 9.66 1.63
C LEU A 264 -24.49 8.24 1.12
N GLU A 265 -25.52 7.41 1.24
CA GLU A 265 -25.52 6.04 0.71
C GLU A 265 -25.61 6.09 -0.82
N ILE A 266 -24.57 5.60 -1.48
CA ILE A 266 -24.52 5.50 -2.93
C ILE A 266 -24.98 4.10 -3.31
N THR A 267 -26.17 4.00 -3.90
CA THR A 267 -26.80 2.73 -4.25
C THR A 267 -26.60 2.33 -5.71
N GLU A 268 -26.14 3.26 -6.55
CA GLU A 268 -26.03 3.08 -7.99
C GLU A 268 -24.73 3.70 -8.54
N ILE A 269 -24.04 2.95 -9.39
CA ILE A 269 -22.92 3.42 -10.21
C ILE A 269 -23.29 3.23 -11.68
N LYS A 270 -23.03 4.23 -12.51
CA LYS A 270 -23.40 4.21 -13.93
C LYS A 270 -22.22 3.81 -14.77
N THR A 271 -22.47 3.08 -15.85
CA THR A 271 -21.44 2.89 -16.89
C THR A 271 -21.32 4.15 -17.75
N GLU A 272 -20.21 4.27 -18.46
CA GLU A 272 -20.18 5.13 -19.65
C GLU A 272 -21.28 4.71 -20.65
N PRO A 273 -21.85 5.66 -21.41
CA PRO A 273 -22.89 5.35 -22.38
C PRO A 273 -22.39 4.43 -23.50
N ILE A 274 -22.99 3.25 -23.61
CA ILE A 274 -22.70 2.26 -24.63
C ILE A 274 -23.51 2.56 -25.88
N LYS A 275 -22.85 2.70 -27.02
CA LYS A 275 -23.52 2.90 -28.32
C LYS A 275 -24.08 1.58 -28.83
N ILE A 276 -25.37 1.55 -29.12
CA ILE A 276 -26.09 0.39 -29.66
C ILE A 276 -26.57 0.58 -31.10
N ASP A 277 -26.16 1.69 -31.74
CA ASP A 277 -26.54 2.04 -33.10
C ASP A 277 -26.22 0.91 -34.09
N GLY A 278 -27.26 0.39 -34.75
CA GLY A 278 -27.11 -0.62 -35.80
C GLY A 278 -26.78 -2.03 -35.31
N LEU A 279 -26.98 -2.32 -34.02
CA LEU A 279 -26.77 -3.66 -33.48
C LEU A 279 -27.85 -4.64 -33.97
N ASP A 280 -27.43 -5.71 -34.66
CA ASP A 280 -28.28 -6.78 -35.22
C ASP A 280 -27.93 -8.19 -34.70
N THR A 281 -26.86 -8.32 -33.92
CA THR A 281 -26.47 -9.54 -33.22
C THR A 281 -26.07 -9.24 -31.78
N ASP A 282 -26.12 -10.25 -30.92
CA ASP A 282 -25.69 -10.14 -29.53
C ASP A 282 -24.26 -9.60 -29.43
N ALA A 283 -24.01 -8.77 -28.41
CA ALA A 283 -22.71 -8.14 -28.18
C ALA A 283 -22.29 -8.23 -26.72
N GLN A 284 -20.98 -8.36 -26.52
CA GLN A 284 -20.34 -8.25 -25.23
C GLN A 284 -19.36 -7.07 -25.27
N ILE A 285 -19.56 -6.10 -24.39
CA ILE A 285 -18.86 -4.81 -24.39
C ILE A 285 -18.29 -4.57 -23.00
N ARG A 286 -17.03 -4.15 -22.92
CA ARG A 286 -16.46 -3.63 -21.67
C ARG A 286 -16.79 -2.16 -21.55
N ALA A 287 -17.36 -1.77 -20.42
CA ALA A 287 -17.76 -0.40 -20.15
C ALA A 287 -17.09 0.09 -18.86
N GLU A 288 -16.49 1.27 -18.93
CA GLU A 288 -15.92 1.94 -17.77
C GLU A 288 -17.02 2.43 -16.84
N LEU A 289 -16.75 2.46 -15.54
CA LEU A 289 -17.67 2.95 -14.51
C LEU A 289 -17.40 4.42 -14.20
N ILE A 290 -18.48 5.20 -14.06
CA ILE A 290 -18.43 6.61 -13.70
C ILE A 290 -18.69 6.73 -12.20
N PHE A 291 -17.64 7.02 -11.43
CA PHE A 291 -17.72 7.25 -9.99
C PHE A 291 -18.06 8.71 -9.67
N PRO A 292 -19.06 8.97 -8.80
CA PRO A 292 -19.31 10.31 -8.26
C PRO A 292 -18.12 10.85 -7.45
N GLN A 293 -18.09 12.16 -7.20
CA GLN A 293 -17.08 12.76 -6.34
C GLN A 293 -17.17 12.18 -4.92
N GLY A 294 -16.02 11.79 -4.35
CA GLY A 294 -15.94 11.23 -2.99
C GLY A 294 -16.23 9.73 -2.90
N VAL A 295 -16.44 9.07 -4.05
CA VAL A 295 -16.70 7.63 -4.14
C VAL A 295 -15.56 6.96 -4.88
N GLU A 296 -15.01 5.90 -4.29
CA GLU A 296 -13.95 5.10 -4.88
C GLU A 296 -14.32 3.62 -4.80
N PRO A 297 -13.92 2.79 -5.78
CA PRO A 297 -14.18 1.36 -5.70
C PRO A 297 -13.31 0.74 -4.60
N SER A 298 -13.91 -0.10 -3.75
CA SER A 298 -13.18 -0.83 -2.70
C SER A 298 -12.35 -1.99 -3.27
N THR A 299 -12.49 -2.26 -4.56
CA THR A 299 -11.77 -3.28 -5.33
C THR A 299 -11.19 -2.61 -6.58
N ASP A 300 -10.18 -3.22 -7.21
CA ASP A 300 -9.56 -2.69 -8.45
C ASP A 300 -10.48 -2.82 -9.70
N ILE A 301 -11.80 -2.77 -9.55
CA ILE A 301 -12.79 -2.87 -10.63
C ILE A 301 -13.15 -1.47 -11.10
N SER A 302 -12.60 -1.08 -12.26
CA SER A 302 -12.93 0.18 -12.95
C SER A 302 -13.80 -0.03 -14.20
N GLU A 303 -13.94 -1.27 -14.66
CA GLU A 303 -14.72 -1.64 -15.84
C GLU A 303 -15.55 -2.90 -15.59
N VAL A 304 -16.65 -3.03 -16.33
CA VAL A 304 -17.59 -4.16 -16.23
C VAL A 304 -17.88 -4.73 -17.60
N THR A 305 -18.25 -6.00 -17.65
CA THR A 305 -18.65 -6.66 -18.89
C THR A 305 -20.16 -6.59 -19.05
N VAL A 306 -20.62 -5.90 -20.08
CA VAL A 306 -22.05 -5.77 -20.43
C VAL A 306 -22.37 -6.71 -21.58
N ASN A 307 -23.34 -7.59 -21.39
CA ASN A 307 -23.88 -8.45 -22.44
C ASN A 307 -25.23 -7.89 -22.90
N ILE A 308 -25.32 -7.58 -24.18
CA ILE A 308 -26.52 -7.07 -24.83
C ILE A 308 -27.05 -8.16 -25.76
N VAL A 309 -28.26 -8.61 -25.49
CA VAL A 309 -28.96 -9.60 -26.31
C VAL A 309 -30.00 -8.87 -27.14
N VAL A 310 -29.96 -9.08 -28.45
CA VAL A 310 -30.94 -8.52 -29.38
C VAL A 310 -31.85 -9.61 -29.91
N GLU A 311 -33.06 -9.22 -30.29
CA GLU A 311 -34.00 -10.10 -30.96
C GLU A 311 -34.65 -9.39 -32.14
N ARG A 312 -35.22 -10.18 -33.03
CA ARG A 312 -35.87 -9.66 -34.24
C ARG A 312 -37.27 -9.16 -33.91
N ILE A 313 -37.63 -8.04 -34.52
CA ILE A 313 -39.01 -7.61 -34.68
C ILE A 313 -39.58 -8.42 -35.84
N VAL A 314 -40.68 -9.12 -35.59
CA VAL A 314 -41.36 -9.96 -36.58
C VAL A 314 -42.83 -9.59 -36.63
N GLU A 315 -43.48 -9.91 -37.74
CA GLU A 315 -44.93 -9.84 -37.87
C GLU A 315 -45.52 -11.23 -37.61
N ALA A 316 -46.62 -11.28 -36.86
CA ALA A 316 -47.39 -12.49 -36.65
C ALA A 316 -48.86 -12.23 -36.96
N GLU A 317 -49.50 -13.23 -37.56
CA GLU A 317 -50.92 -13.23 -37.88
C GLU A 317 -51.68 -14.08 -36.85
N PHE A 318 -52.77 -13.52 -36.35
CA PHE A 318 -53.67 -14.16 -35.40
C PHE A 318 -55.08 -14.18 -35.95
N GLU A 319 -55.76 -15.31 -35.86
CA GLU A 319 -57.18 -15.43 -36.20
C GLU A 319 -58.03 -15.23 -34.94
N VAL A 320 -58.92 -14.24 -34.98
CA VAL A 320 -59.84 -13.91 -33.89
C VAL A 320 -61.27 -14.18 -34.37
N GLY A 321 -61.96 -15.11 -33.72
CA GLY A 321 -63.32 -15.53 -34.11
C GLY A 321 -64.45 -14.84 -33.35
N SER A 322 -64.18 -13.74 -32.66
CA SER A 322 -65.21 -12.99 -31.92
C SER A 322 -64.89 -11.50 -31.91
N ILE A 323 -65.87 -10.68 -32.27
CA ILE A 323 -65.79 -9.22 -32.28
C ILE A 323 -66.64 -8.67 -31.15
N ASP A 324 -66.01 -7.98 -30.20
CA ASP A 324 -66.70 -7.33 -29.09
C ASP A 324 -67.37 -6.02 -29.55
N ILE A 325 -68.48 -5.68 -28.92
CA ILE A 325 -69.13 -4.37 -29.10
C ILE A 325 -68.85 -3.49 -27.89
N ASP A 326 -68.26 -2.33 -28.14
CA ASP A 326 -68.02 -1.30 -27.12
C ASP A 326 -68.94 -0.09 -27.33
N ASN A 327 -69.35 0.54 -26.22
CA ASN A 327 -70.09 1.81 -26.19
C ASN A 327 -71.43 1.84 -26.96
N LEU A 328 -72.15 0.72 -27.06
CA LEU A 328 -73.52 0.69 -27.58
C LEU A 328 -74.48 1.48 -26.68
N GLY A 329 -75.39 2.25 -27.27
CA GLY A 329 -76.38 3.03 -26.52
C GLY A 329 -77.42 2.16 -25.80
N GLU A 330 -77.97 2.63 -24.69
CA GLU A 330 -79.04 1.93 -23.95
C GLU A 330 -80.29 1.72 -24.82
N GLY A 331 -80.88 0.52 -24.76
CA GLY A 331 -82.07 0.15 -25.54
C GLY A 331 -81.80 -0.12 -27.02
N LEU A 332 -80.53 -0.33 -27.41
CA LEU A 332 -80.13 -0.74 -28.75
C LEU A 332 -79.55 -2.15 -28.73
N VAL A 333 -79.78 -2.89 -29.82
CA VAL A 333 -79.24 -4.22 -30.07
C VAL A 333 -78.56 -4.30 -31.43
N VAL A 334 -77.52 -5.12 -31.54
CA VAL A 334 -76.81 -5.38 -32.80
C VAL A 334 -77.26 -6.74 -33.32
N LYS A 335 -77.65 -6.83 -34.60
CA LYS A 335 -77.91 -8.13 -35.24
C LYS A 335 -76.61 -8.85 -35.60
N ASP A 336 -76.57 -10.11 -35.18
CA ASP A 336 -75.38 -10.94 -34.92
C ASP A 336 -74.78 -11.64 -36.15
N GLU A 337 -74.97 -11.13 -37.37
CA GLU A 337 -74.56 -11.90 -38.58
C GLU A 337 -73.05 -11.86 -38.84
N TYR A 338 -72.34 -10.89 -38.25
CA TYR A 338 -70.92 -10.63 -38.53
C TYR A 338 -70.00 -10.65 -37.28
N LEU A 339 -70.55 -10.85 -36.06
CA LEU A 339 -69.75 -10.78 -34.82
C LEU A 339 -68.91 -12.05 -34.57
N ASP A 340 -69.30 -13.17 -35.18
CA ASP A 340 -68.59 -14.45 -35.15
C ASP A 340 -67.69 -14.69 -36.37
N GLU A 341 -67.52 -13.67 -37.24
CA GLU A 341 -66.62 -13.80 -38.39
C GLU A 341 -65.15 -13.86 -37.96
N MET A 342 -64.38 -14.71 -38.65
CA MET A 342 -62.94 -14.80 -38.42
C MET A 342 -62.25 -13.55 -38.96
N VAL A 343 -61.59 -12.84 -38.06
CA VAL A 343 -60.80 -11.65 -38.35
C VAL A 343 -59.32 -12.00 -38.26
N ALA A 344 -58.59 -11.81 -39.35
CA ALA A 344 -57.14 -11.92 -39.39
C ALA A 344 -56.50 -10.62 -38.89
N VAL A 345 -55.70 -10.71 -37.83
CA VAL A 345 -55.03 -9.59 -37.18
C VAL A 345 -53.54 -9.78 -37.31
N VAL A 346 -52.87 -8.87 -38.01
CA VAL A 346 -51.41 -8.85 -38.15
C VAL A 346 -50.85 -7.82 -37.18
N VAL A 347 -49.94 -8.25 -36.33
CA VAL A 347 -49.23 -7.39 -35.38
C VAL A 347 -47.73 -7.53 -35.54
N SER A 348 -46.99 -6.47 -35.23
CA SER A 348 -45.54 -6.40 -35.25
C SER A 348 -45.01 -6.18 -33.85
N GLY A 349 -43.95 -6.90 -33.49
CA GLY A 349 -43.34 -6.80 -32.18
C GLY A 349 -42.11 -7.69 -32.05
N ALA A 350 -41.40 -7.58 -30.93
CA ALA A 350 -40.32 -8.48 -30.59
C ALA A 350 -40.80 -9.93 -30.60
N GLN A 351 -40.02 -10.84 -31.18
CA GLN A 351 -40.41 -12.25 -31.32
C GLN A 351 -40.87 -12.86 -29.98
N SER A 352 -40.13 -12.63 -28.90
CA SER A 352 -40.47 -13.14 -27.57
C SER A 352 -41.81 -12.61 -27.04
N VAL A 353 -42.20 -11.38 -27.41
CA VAL A 353 -43.47 -10.76 -27.01
C VAL A 353 -44.63 -11.42 -27.79
N LEU A 354 -44.47 -11.62 -29.10
CA LEU A 354 -45.52 -12.23 -29.93
C LEU A 354 -45.72 -13.72 -29.62
N GLU A 355 -44.67 -14.46 -29.29
CA GLU A 355 -44.78 -15.85 -28.83
C GLU A 355 -45.60 -15.97 -27.54
N ASN A 356 -45.45 -15.02 -26.61
CA ASN A 356 -46.28 -14.96 -25.40
C ASN A 356 -47.73 -14.54 -25.70
N LEU A 357 -47.94 -13.76 -26.77
CA LEU A 357 -49.27 -13.32 -27.19
C LEU A 357 -50.09 -14.44 -27.82
N ALA A 358 -49.46 -15.39 -28.51
CA ALA A 358 -50.15 -16.56 -29.08
C ALA A 358 -50.88 -17.43 -28.05
N GLY A 359 -50.51 -17.33 -26.77
CA GLY A 359 -51.20 -17.97 -25.66
C GLY A 359 -52.37 -17.16 -25.07
N ARG A 360 -52.66 -15.96 -25.58
CA ARG A 360 -53.70 -15.05 -25.08
C ARG A 360 -54.75 -14.78 -26.16
N ASN A 361 -56.00 -14.56 -25.73
CA ASN A 361 -57.05 -14.11 -26.64
C ASN A 361 -56.83 -12.61 -26.94
N LEU A 362 -56.71 -12.28 -28.22
CA LEU A 362 -56.74 -10.91 -28.70
C LEU A 362 -58.17 -10.38 -28.65
N ARG A 363 -58.34 -9.17 -28.10
CA ARG A 363 -59.62 -8.49 -28.06
C ARG A 363 -59.75 -7.54 -29.24
N ILE A 364 -60.63 -7.91 -30.18
CA ILE A 364 -61.02 -7.07 -31.31
C ILE A 364 -62.42 -6.54 -31.04
N PHE A 365 -62.62 -5.23 -31.24
CA PHE A 365 -63.88 -4.59 -30.91
C PHE A 365 -64.30 -3.54 -31.93
N ALA A 366 -65.61 -3.34 -32.05
CA ALA A 366 -66.24 -2.24 -32.77
C ALA A 366 -66.78 -1.21 -31.77
N ASP A 367 -66.35 0.05 -31.92
CA ASP A 367 -66.77 1.15 -31.03
C ASP A 367 -68.00 1.87 -31.61
N LEU A 368 -69.16 1.65 -30.99
CA LEU A 368 -70.47 2.14 -31.44
C LEU A 368 -70.93 3.42 -30.73
N ARG A 369 -70.00 4.19 -30.16
CA ARG A 369 -70.33 5.44 -29.48
C ARG A 369 -71.06 6.42 -30.41
N GLY A 370 -72.31 6.73 -30.07
CA GLY A 370 -73.13 7.72 -30.77
C GLY A 370 -73.81 7.22 -32.04
N TYR A 371 -73.74 5.92 -32.33
CA TYR A 371 -74.47 5.31 -33.44
C TYR A 371 -75.98 5.28 -33.14
N GLN A 372 -76.80 5.35 -34.19
CA GLN A 372 -78.27 5.34 -34.14
C GLN A 372 -78.80 4.11 -34.89
N PRO A 373 -80.08 3.72 -34.72
CA PRO A 373 -80.65 2.62 -35.49
C PRO A 373 -80.44 2.77 -37.00
N GLY A 374 -79.97 1.71 -37.67
CA GLY A 374 -79.58 1.73 -39.08
C GLY A 374 -78.49 0.73 -39.43
N GLN A 375 -78.11 0.72 -40.71
CA GLN A 375 -76.96 -0.07 -41.20
C GLN A 375 -75.71 0.80 -41.21
N TRP A 376 -74.63 0.29 -40.62
CA TRP A 376 -73.37 1.02 -40.49
C TRP A 376 -72.19 0.12 -40.79
N THR A 377 -71.23 0.63 -41.54
CA THR A 377 -69.90 0.03 -41.67
C THR A 377 -69.01 0.60 -40.57
N VAL A 378 -68.47 -0.26 -39.71
CA VAL A 378 -67.72 0.15 -38.51
C VAL A 378 -66.32 -0.43 -38.55
N ASP A 379 -65.32 0.42 -38.37
CA ASP A 379 -63.91 0.00 -38.32
C ASP A 379 -63.62 -0.80 -37.05
N LEU A 380 -62.97 -1.93 -37.23
CA LEU A 380 -62.49 -2.77 -36.13
C LEU A 380 -61.24 -2.17 -35.49
N LYS A 381 -61.15 -2.30 -34.17
CA LYS A 381 -60.00 -1.86 -33.39
C LYS A 381 -59.48 -3.03 -32.55
N MET A 382 -58.18 -3.02 -32.30
CA MET A 382 -57.55 -3.94 -31.35
C MET A 382 -57.31 -3.22 -30.03
N GLU A 383 -57.52 -3.92 -28.92
CA GLU A 383 -57.08 -3.42 -27.62
C GLU A 383 -55.54 -3.23 -27.62
N PRO A 384 -55.02 -2.04 -27.24
CA PRO A 384 -53.59 -1.78 -27.26
C PRO A 384 -52.82 -2.74 -26.33
N ILE A 385 -51.78 -3.37 -26.87
CA ILE A 385 -50.87 -4.24 -26.12
C ILE A 385 -49.50 -3.57 -26.03
N GLU A 386 -48.93 -3.55 -24.83
CA GLU A 386 -47.63 -2.94 -24.61
C GLU A 386 -46.55 -3.61 -25.49
N LYS A 387 -45.71 -2.80 -26.16
CA LYS A 387 -44.63 -3.23 -27.06
C LYS A 387 -45.10 -4.03 -28.30
N VAL A 388 -46.37 -3.95 -28.66
CA VAL A 388 -46.93 -4.55 -29.88
C VAL A 388 -47.61 -3.47 -30.71
N ALA A 389 -47.29 -3.42 -32.00
CA ALA A 389 -47.89 -2.51 -32.96
C ALA A 389 -48.89 -3.27 -33.85
N LEU A 390 -50.09 -2.70 -34.02
CA LEU A 390 -51.06 -3.22 -34.99
C LEU A 390 -50.60 -2.88 -36.42
N VAL A 391 -50.48 -3.88 -37.28
CA VAL A 391 -50.13 -3.71 -38.71
C VAL A 391 -51.38 -3.65 -39.55
N SER A 392 -52.28 -4.64 -39.39
CA SER A 392 -53.55 -4.67 -40.13
C SER A 392 -54.60 -5.56 -39.46
N ILE A 393 -55.87 -5.28 -39.76
CA ILE A 393 -57.02 -6.12 -39.43
C ILE A 393 -57.76 -6.43 -40.74
N GLN A 394 -58.13 -7.68 -40.99
CA GLN A 394 -58.82 -8.12 -42.20
C GLN A 394 -59.98 -9.08 -41.87
N PRO A 395 -61.25 -8.73 -42.20
CA PRO A 395 -61.67 -7.44 -42.75
C PRO A 395 -61.44 -6.31 -41.74
N GLY A 396 -61.02 -5.13 -42.21
CA GLY A 396 -60.72 -3.98 -41.33
C GLY A 396 -61.96 -3.28 -40.77
N SER A 397 -63.12 -3.58 -41.33
CA SER A 397 -64.42 -3.08 -40.92
C SER A 397 -65.49 -4.13 -41.18
N ILE A 398 -66.60 -4.03 -40.47
CA ILE A 398 -67.75 -4.92 -40.62
C ILE A 398 -69.04 -4.11 -40.77
N ASP A 399 -70.02 -4.67 -41.46
CA ASP A 399 -71.34 -4.09 -41.57
C ASP A 399 -72.21 -4.57 -40.41
N LEU A 400 -72.68 -3.62 -39.58
CA LEU A 400 -73.54 -3.88 -38.43
C LEU A 400 -74.92 -3.27 -38.64
N ILE A 401 -75.94 -3.99 -38.19
CA ILE A 401 -77.32 -3.47 -38.12
C ILE A 401 -77.64 -3.20 -36.67
N VAL A 402 -77.85 -1.93 -36.34
CA VAL A 402 -78.28 -1.48 -35.01
C VAL A 402 -79.79 -1.28 -35.04
N GLU A 403 -80.51 -1.89 -34.11
CA GLU A 403 -81.97 -1.78 -33.96
C GLU A 403 -82.32 -1.38 -32.52
N GLU A 404 -83.52 -0.84 -32.31
CA GLU A 404 -84.06 -0.67 -30.95
C GLU A 404 -84.45 -2.04 -30.38
N GLU A 405 -84.18 -2.26 -29.10
CA GLU A 405 -84.41 -3.53 -28.37
C GLU A 405 -85.90 -3.94 -28.31
#